data_AF-A0A8T5LL63-F1
#
_entry.id   AF-A0A8T5LL63-F1
#
_cell.length_a   1.000
_cell.length_b   1.000
_cell.length_c   1.000
_cell.angle_alpha   90.00
_cell.angle_beta   90.00
_cell.angle_gamma   90.00
#
_symmetry.space_group_name_H-M   'P 1'
#
loop_
_entity.id
_entity.type
_entity.pdbx_description
1 polymer ?
#
loop_
_entity_poly.entity_id
_entity_poly.type
_entity_poly.pdbx_seq_one_letter_code
_entity_poly.pdbx_strand_id
1 'polypeptide(L)'
;MDVLICNVTDRMTGAIFVADWIFENSSIKILRGKTITEELEMRIINIDALLVMKIISCRSTDIRDVFMMFPKSKNKEWMKSEIQMRCDFKDRIAKIIEKISSKQFKDGLSGVYGYFDQKVFEKHKNAILSFK
;
A
#
# COMPACT_ATOMS: atom_id res chain seq x y z
N MET A 1 -8.48 2.83 21.07
CA MET A 1 -8.84 3.65 19.90
C MET A 1 -7.61 4.47 19.57
N ASP A 2 -6.99 4.23 18.43
CA ASP A 2 -5.84 5.04 17.99
C ASP A 2 -6.38 6.33 17.39
N VAL A 3 -5.94 7.48 17.94
CA VAL A 3 -6.35 8.80 17.46
C VAL A 3 -5.21 9.39 16.66
N LEU A 4 -5.45 9.71 15.39
CA LEU A 4 -4.50 10.44 14.58
C LEU A 4 -4.49 11.91 15.01
N ILE A 5 -3.40 12.33 15.64
CA ILE A 5 -3.19 13.72 16.09
C ILE A 5 -1.96 14.26 15.35
N CYS A 6 -2.13 15.38 14.65
CA CYS A 6 -1.11 16.08 13.86
C CYS A 6 -0.59 15.36 12.61
N ASN A 7 0.16 14.24 12.75
CA ASN A 7 0.79 13.58 11.61
C ASN A 7 1.18 12.12 11.87
N VAL A 8 1.48 11.40 10.79
CA VAL A 8 2.18 10.11 10.79
C VAL A 8 3.57 10.33 10.20
N THR A 9 4.60 9.94 10.95
CA THR A 9 6.00 10.04 10.49
C THR A 9 6.60 8.67 10.25
N ASP A 10 7.22 8.48 9.08
CA ASP A 10 8.04 7.31 8.81
C ASP A 10 9.48 7.53 9.29
N ARG A 11 9.93 6.74 10.27
CA ARG A 11 11.25 6.92 10.91
C ARG A 11 12.43 6.59 9.99
N MET A 12 12.22 5.80 8.94
CA MET A 12 13.29 5.38 8.04
C MET A 12 13.59 6.41 6.96
N THR A 13 12.55 7.08 6.46
CA THR A 13 12.67 8.09 5.41
C THR A 13 12.61 9.51 5.93
N GLY A 14 12.08 9.72 7.14
CA GLY A 14 11.71 11.04 7.64
C GLY A 14 10.45 11.61 6.97
N ALA A 15 9.75 10.82 6.15
CA ALA A 15 8.54 11.28 5.48
C ALA A 15 7.41 11.56 6.48
N ILE A 16 6.72 12.68 6.28
CA ILE A 16 5.63 13.13 7.16
C ILE A 16 4.33 13.17 6.36
N PHE A 17 3.27 12.58 6.94
CA PHE A 17 1.91 12.66 6.46
C PHE A 17 1.07 13.40 7.49
N VAL A 18 0.82 14.68 7.24
CA VAL A 18 -0.06 15.48 8.11
C VAL A 18 -1.49 14.94 8.09
N ALA A 19 -2.20 15.14 9.20
CA ALA A 19 -3.56 14.64 9.37
C ALA A 19 -4.46 15.14 8.24
N ASP A 20 -4.39 16.42 7.87
CA ASP A 20 -5.23 17.00 6.81
C ASP A 20 -5.05 16.27 5.49
N TRP A 21 -3.82 15.96 5.08
CA TRP A 21 -3.55 15.17 3.88
C TRP A 21 -4.20 13.77 3.97
N ILE A 22 -4.16 13.12 5.13
CA ILE A 22 -4.81 11.81 5.34
C ILE A 22 -6.33 11.96 5.24
N PHE A 23 -6.91 13.01 5.82
CA PHE A 23 -8.35 13.29 5.78
C PHE A 23 -8.82 13.61 4.36
N GLU A 24 -8.10 14.45 3.61
CA GLU A 24 -8.35 14.77 2.19
C GLU A 24 -8.27 13.53 1.31
N ASN A 25 -7.35 12.62 1.63
CA ASN A 25 -7.15 11.37 0.90
C ASN A 25 -7.92 10.20 1.51
N SER A 26 -9.03 10.47 2.21
CA SER A 26 -9.89 9.45 2.80
C SER A 26 -11.36 9.73 2.50
N SER A 27 -12.17 8.69 2.58
CA SER A 27 -13.62 8.82 2.49
C SER A 27 -14.30 8.04 3.60
N ILE A 28 -15.48 8.50 4.00
CA ILE A 28 -16.37 7.70 4.83
C ILE A 28 -16.84 6.50 3.98
N LYS A 29 -16.81 5.31 4.59
CA LYS A 29 -17.28 4.06 4.00
C LYS A 29 -18.07 3.29 5.04
N ILE A 30 -19.13 2.64 4.56
CA ILE A 30 -19.92 1.71 5.37
C ILE A 30 -19.26 0.34 5.26
N LEU A 31 -18.82 -0.19 6.39
CA LEU A 31 -18.30 -1.54 6.51
C LEU A 31 -19.41 -2.47 6.98
N ARG A 32 -19.53 -3.62 6.30
CA ARG A 32 -20.47 -4.67 6.69
C ARG A 32 -19.76 -6.02 6.68
N GLY A 33 -19.89 -6.75 7.79
CA GLY A 33 -19.41 -8.12 7.88
C GLY A 33 -20.22 -9.04 6.98
N LYS A 34 -19.60 -10.10 6.42
CA LYS A 34 -20.30 -11.04 5.54
C LYS A 34 -21.52 -11.71 6.19
N THR A 35 -21.50 -11.88 7.51
CA THR A 35 -22.51 -12.60 8.29
C THR A 35 -23.20 -11.72 9.33
N ILE A 36 -22.89 -10.42 9.37
CA ILE A 36 -23.39 -9.47 10.37
C ILE A 36 -24.25 -8.42 9.65
N THR A 37 -25.39 -8.09 10.23
CA THR A 37 -26.33 -7.09 9.70
C THR A 37 -25.97 -5.67 10.13
N GLU A 38 -25.22 -5.53 11.22
CA GLU A 38 -24.70 -4.25 11.70
C GLU A 38 -23.74 -3.63 10.68
N GLU A 39 -23.96 -2.34 10.45
CA GLU A 39 -23.15 -1.51 9.57
C GLU A 39 -22.31 -0.58 10.44
N LEU A 40 -21.02 -0.47 10.11
CA LEU A 40 -20.10 0.42 10.79
C LEU A 40 -19.62 1.49 9.82
N GLU A 41 -19.98 2.73 10.11
CA GLU A 41 -19.50 3.88 9.36
C GLU A 41 -18.09 4.25 9.83
N MET A 42 -17.12 4.18 8.92
CA MET A 42 -15.73 4.52 9.22
C MET A 42 -15.11 5.35 8.10
N ARG A 43 -14.25 6.29 8.48
CA ARG A 43 -13.36 6.96 7.53
C ARG A 43 -12.19 6.04 7.18
N ILE A 44 -12.02 5.77 5.89
CA ILE A 44 -11.00 4.87 5.36
C ILE A 44 -10.19 5.61 4.31
N ILE A 45 -8.87 5.57 4.45
CA ILE A 45 -7.94 6.14 3.49
C ILE A 45 -8.11 5.50 2.10
N ASN A 46 -7.93 6.31 1.05
CA ASN A 46 -7.97 5.86 -0.33
C ASN A 46 -6.81 4.92 -0.64
N ILE A 47 -7.04 4.00 -1.58
CA ILE A 47 -6.07 2.95 -1.88
C ILE A 47 -4.74 3.51 -2.41
N ASP A 48 -4.78 4.53 -3.27
CA ASP A 48 -3.58 5.15 -3.83
C ASP A 48 -2.77 5.85 -2.73
N ALA A 49 -3.44 6.55 -1.81
CA ALA A 49 -2.78 7.22 -0.69
C ALA A 49 -2.18 6.22 0.31
N LEU A 50 -2.88 5.11 0.59
CA LEU A 50 -2.33 4.02 1.40
C LEU A 50 -1.12 3.37 0.73
N LEU A 51 -1.17 3.18 -0.58
CA LEU A 51 -0.05 2.66 -1.37
C LEU A 51 1.16 3.59 -1.28
N VAL A 52 0.98 4.92 -1.39
CA VAL A 52 2.07 5.90 -1.17
C VAL A 52 2.71 5.69 0.20
N MET A 53 1.92 5.69 1.29
CA MET A 53 2.45 5.50 2.65
C MET A 53 3.23 4.20 2.79
N LYS A 54 2.74 3.10 2.20
CA LYS A 54 3.39 1.78 2.27
C LYS A 54 4.63 1.67 1.40
N ILE A 55 4.65 2.28 0.21
CA ILE A 55 5.83 2.32 -0.66
C ILE A 55 6.96 3.12 0.01
N ILE A 56 6.64 4.24 0.65
CA ILE A 56 7.62 5.03 1.40
C ILE A 56 8.21 4.23 2.57
N SER A 57 7.34 3.61 3.37
CA SER A 57 7.76 2.75 4.50
C SER A 57 8.66 1.58 4.04
N CYS A 58 8.27 0.90 2.96
CA CYS A 58 9.01 -0.20 2.33
C CYS A 58 9.40 -1.36 3.29
N ARG A 59 8.67 -1.55 4.40
CA ARG A 59 8.86 -2.71 5.30
C ARG A 59 8.38 -3.99 4.63
N SER A 60 8.87 -5.15 5.07
CA SER A 60 8.52 -6.43 4.44
C SER A 60 7.00 -6.71 4.43
N THR A 61 6.26 -6.27 5.45
CA THR A 61 4.80 -6.38 5.51
C THR A 61 4.13 -5.42 4.51
N ASP A 62 4.61 -4.18 4.45
CA ASP A 62 4.11 -3.17 3.52
C ASP A 62 4.37 -3.55 2.06
N ILE A 63 5.50 -4.18 1.74
CA ILE A 63 5.78 -4.69 0.39
C ILE A 63 4.74 -5.75 -0.02
N ARG A 64 4.32 -6.63 0.90
CA ARG A 64 3.26 -7.62 0.60
C ARG A 64 1.93 -6.93 0.36
N ASP A 65 1.56 -5.98 1.20
CA ASP A 65 0.32 -5.22 1.04
C ASP A 65 0.32 -4.42 -0.27
N VAL A 66 1.44 -3.77 -0.61
CA VAL A 66 1.64 -3.11 -1.91
C VAL A 66 1.43 -4.12 -3.02
N PHE A 67 2.10 -5.27 -3.01
CA PHE A 67 1.92 -6.31 -4.02
C PHE A 67 0.45 -6.73 -4.21
N MET A 68 -0.29 -6.85 -3.11
CA MET A 68 -1.70 -7.26 -3.14
C MET A 68 -2.65 -6.16 -3.63
N MET A 69 -2.35 -4.89 -3.32
CA MET A 69 -3.23 -3.76 -3.60
C MET A 69 -2.89 -3.02 -4.89
N PHE A 70 -1.64 -3.09 -5.35
CA PHE A 70 -1.14 -2.28 -6.46
C PHE A 70 -1.98 -2.36 -7.74
N PRO A 71 -2.49 -3.53 -8.18
CA PRO A 71 -3.33 -3.61 -9.38
C PRO A 71 -4.65 -2.86 -9.30
N LYS A 72 -5.09 -2.47 -8.09
CA LYS A 72 -6.32 -1.69 -7.86
C LYS A 72 -6.03 -0.18 -7.81
N SER A 73 -4.78 0.22 -7.95
CA SER A 73 -4.39 1.64 -8.01
C SER A 73 -5.01 2.31 -9.23
N LYS A 74 -5.52 3.52 -9.05
CA LYS A 74 -6.17 4.29 -10.14
C LYS A 74 -5.25 5.37 -10.69
N ASN A 75 -4.52 6.07 -9.83
CA ASN A 75 -3.71 7.22 -10.24
C ASN A 75 -2.22 7.02 -9.92
N LYS A 76 -1.53 6.27 -10.79
CA LYS A 76 -0.10 5.97 -10.65
C LYS A 76 0.79 7.21 -10.73
N GLU A 77 0.49 8.15 -11.62
CA GLU A 77 1.28 9.38 -11.78
C GLU A 77 1.21 10.27 -10.53
N TRP A 78 0.02 10.40 -9.94
CA TRP A 78 -0.13 11.08 -8.66
C TRP A 78 0.67 10.37 -7.56
N MET A 79 0.57 9.05 -7.44
CA MET A 79 1.36 8.31 -6.43
C MET A 79 2.87 8.53 -6.61
N LYS A 80 3.37 8.49 -7.86
CA LYS A 80 4.78 8.72 -8.17
C LYS A 80 5.21 10.11 -7.69
N SER A 81 4.40 11.12 -7.99
CA SER A 81 4.64 12.51 -7.57
C SER A 81 4.65 12.63 -6.04
N GLU A 82 3.67 12.06 -5.34
CA GLU A 82 3.60 12.08 -3.87
C GLU A 82 4.78 11.39 -3.19
N ILE A 83 5.27 10.29 -3.76
CA ILE A 83 6.44 9.58 -3.25
C ILE A 83 7.70 10.44 -3.47
N GLN A 84 7.89 10.96 -4.68
CA GLN A 84 9.05 11.79 -5.03
C GLN A 84 9.18 13.05 -4.18
N MET A 85 8.04 13.65 -3.77
CA MET A 85 8.05 14.80 -2.86
C MET A 85 8.57 14.47 -1.45
N ARG A 86 8.58 13.20 -1.05
CA ARG A 86 8.87 12.78 0.33
C ARG A 86 10.12 11.92 0.47
N CYS A 87 10.52 11.18 -0.56
CA CYS A 87 11.73 10.37 -0.56
C CYS A 87 12.20 10.00 -1.98
N ASP A 88 13.34 9.31 -2.07
CA ASP A 88 13.83 8.78 -3.35
C ASP A 88 12.91 7.65 -3.86
N PHE A 89 12.08 7.99 -4.84
CA PHE A 89 11.18 7.05 -5.51
C PHE A 89 11.91 5.85 -6.13
N LYS A 90 13.07 6.07 -6.76
CA LYS A 90 13.81 5.01 -7.45
C LYS A 90 14.35 3.99 -6.46
N ASP A 91 14.89 4.45 -5.33
CA ASP A 91 15.32 3.59 -4.22
C ASP A 91 14.16 2.72 -3.71
N ARG A 92 12.99 3.33 -3.45
CA ARG A 92 11.83 2.60 -2.91
C ARG A 92 11.29 1.55 -3.88
N ILE A 93 11.13 1.91 -5.15
CA ILE A 93 10.66 0.98 -6.17
C ILE A 93 11.68 -0.13 -6.43
N ALA A 94 12.99 0.18 -6.43
CA ALA A 94 14.02 -0.84 -6.58
C ALA A 94 13.94 -1.90 -5.47
N LYS A 95 13.81 -1.48 -4.20
CA LYS A 95 13.66 -2.38 -3.05
C LYS A 95 12.42 -3.27 -3.15
N ILE A 96 11.29 -2.70 -3.57
CA ILE A 96 10.06 -3.48 -3.80
C ILE A 96 10.30 -4.50 -4.91
N ILE A 97 10.86 -4.08 -6.04
CA ILE A 97 11.08 -4.95 -7.21
C ILE A 97 12.04 -6.10 -6.87
N GLU A 98 13.13 -5.82 -6.16
CA GLU A 98 14.07 -6.82 -5.69
C GLU A 98 13.35 -7.86 -4.83
N LYS A 99 12.55 -7.40 -3.86
CA LYS A 99 11.84 -8.29 -2.95
C LYS A 99 10.82 -9.16 -3.67
N ILE A 100 9.98 -8.61 -4.53
CA ILE A 100 8.94 -9.37 -5.25
C ILE A 100 9.52 -10.31 -6.31
N SER A 101 10.76 -10.07 -6.75
CA SER A 101 11.47 -10.93 -7.71
C SER A 101 12.21 -12.07 -7.03
N SER A 102 12.35 -12.05 -5.70
CA SER A 102 12.98 -13.14 -4.95
C SER A 102 12.13 -14.42 -4.99
N LYS A 103 12.79 -15.59 -5.07
CA LYS A 103 12.11 -16.90 -5.13
C LYS A 103 11.19 -17.14 -3.93
N GLN A 104 11.59 -16.66 -2.75
CA GLN A 104 10.88 -16.87 -1.49
C GLN A 104 9.65 -15.97 -1.30
N PHE A 105 9.50 -14.91 -2.11
CA PHE A 105 8.41 -13.96 -1.90
C PHE A 105 7.03 -14.59 -2.12
N LYS A 106 6.88 -15.38 -3.19
CA LYS A 106 5.63 -16.07 -3.49
C LYS A 106 5.25 -17.07 -2.38
N ASP A 107 6.22 -17.83 -1.89
CA ASP A 107 6.00 -18.79 -0.81
C ASP A 107 5.55 -18.07 0.47
N GLY A 108 6.19 -16.91 0.76
CA GLY A 108 5.81 -16.05 1.87
C GLY A 108 4.41 -15.42 1.75
N LEU A 109 3.88 -15.24 0.53
CA LEU A 109 2.47 -14.86 0.33
C LEU A 109 1.54 -16.02 0.63
N SER A 110 1.90 -17.23 0.21
CA SER A 110 1.06 -18.41 0.39
C SER A 110 0.82 -18.75 1.87
N GLY A 111 1.82 -18.50 2.72
CA GLY A 111 1.69 -18.66 4.17
C GLY A 111 0.73 -17.68 4.84
N VAL A 112 0.42 -16.53 4.22
CA VAL A 112 -0.45 -15.49 4.80
C VAL A 112 -1.84 -15.52 4.18
N TYR A 113 -1.93 -15.72 2.87
CA TYR A 113 -3.18 -15.61 2.11
C TYR A 113 -3.72 -16.97 1.63
N GLY A 114 -3.05 -18.07 1.97
CA GLY A 114 -3.34 -19.39 1.41
C GLY A 114 -2.81 -19.55 -0.02
N TYR A 115 -3.27 -20.57 -0.74
CA TYR A 115 -2.80 -20.83 -2.11
C TYR A 115 -2.90 -19.59 -3.00
N PHE A 116 -1.77 -19.17 -3.57
CA PHE A 116 -1.68 -17.99 -4.43
C PHE A 116 -1.44 -18.39 -5.88
N ASP A 117 -2.44 -18.16 -6.73
CA ASP A 117 -2.40 -18.53 -8.14
C ASP A 117 -1.25 -17.85 -8.91
N GLN A 118 -0.57 -18.63 -9.76
CA GLN A 118 0.59 -18.15 -10.50
C GLN A 118 0.23 -17.05 -11.50
N LYS A 119 -0.93 -17.11 -12.16
CA LYS A 119 -1.35 -16.08 -13.12
C LYS A 119 -1.64 -14.77 -12.41
N VAL A 120 -2.29 -14.83 -11.24
CA VAL A 120 -2.52 -13.66 -10.38
C VAL A 120 -1.19 -13.06 -9.92
N PHE A 121 -0.24 -13.90 -9.50
CA PHE A 121 1.10 -13.46 -9.10
C PHE A 121 1.82 -12.68 -10.20
N GLU A 122 1.90 -13.25 -11.40
CA GLU A 122 2.58 -12.58 -12.51
C GLU A 122 1.85 -11.30 -12.94
N LYS A 123 0.51 -11.27 -12.90
CA LYS A 123 -0.26 -10.04 -13.17
C LYS A 123 0.10 -8.93 -12.19
N HIS A 124 0.16 -9.24 -10.90
CA HIS A 124 0.50 -8.26 -9.85
C HIS A 124 1.94 -7.78 -9.98
N LYS A 125 2.88 -8.71 -10.21
CA LYS A 125 4.29 -8.41 -10.44
C LYS A 125 4.50 -7.48 -11.64
N ASN A 126 3.87 -7.78 -12.77
CA ASN A 126 3.96 -6.95 -13.98
C ASN A 126 3.34 -5.56 -13.79
N ALA A 127 2.28 -5.44 -12.99
CA ALA A 127 1.69 -4.15 -12.67
C ALA A 127 2.68 -3.24 -11.92
N ILE A 128 3.52 -3.80 -11.05
CA ILE A 128 4.57 -3.07 -10.32
C ILE A 128 5.80 -2.83 -11.20
N LEU A 129 6.22 -3.81 -12.00
CA LEU A 129 7.38 -3.64 -12.89
C LEU A 129 7.17 -2.54 -13.94
N SER A 130 5.93 -2.27 -14.32
CA SER A 130 5.56 -1.15 -15.20
C SER A 130 5.50 0.20 -14.50
N PHE A 131 5.66 0.26 -13.18
CA PHE A 131 5.64 1.47 -12.36
C PHE A 131 7.05 2.03 -12.08
N LYS A 132 7.95 1.95 -13.08
CA LYS A 132 9.32 2.48 -12.98
C LYS A 132 9.42 3.96 -13.36
#